data_AF-A0A5C8T1V0-F1
#
_entry.id   AF-A0A5C8T1V0-F1
#
_cell.length_a   1.000
_cell.length_b   1.000
_cell.length_c   1.000
_cell.angle_alpha   90.00
_cell.angle_beta   90.00
_cell.angle_gamma   90.00
#
_symmetry.space_group_name_H-M   'P 1'
#
loop_
_entity.id
_entity.type
_entity.pdbx_description
1 polymer ?
#
loop_
_entity_poly.entity_id
_entity_poly.type
_entity_poly.pdbx_seq_one_letter_code
_entity_poly.pdbx_strand_id
1 'polypeptide(L)' 'MTARRALVVGASRGLGLGLVARFLDRGWDVTATVRRPSAALSGLATDGRLRIEAGVDIDDDAAVTALR' A
#
# COMPACT_ATOMS: atom_id res chain seq x y z
N MET A 1 19.16 -12.33 -2.62
CA MET A 1 19.09 -10.92 -2.19
C MET A 1 17.67 -10.67 -1.67
N THR A 2 17.52 -10.08 -0.50
CA THR A 2 16.19 -9.74 0.05
C THR A 2 15.62 -8.54 -0.73
N ALA A 3 14.36 -8.64 -1.16
CA ALA A 3 13.68 -7.53 -1.81
C ALA A 3 13.52 -6.36 -0.81
N ARG A 4 13.68 -5.13 -1.31
CA ARG A 4 13.44 -3.93 -0.49
C ARG A 4 11.94 -3.79 -0.20
N ARG A 5 11.60 -3.24 0.96
CA ARG A 5 10.22 -3.11 1.42
C ARG A 5 9.83 -1.65 1.58
N ALA A 6 8.59 -1.31 1.25
CA ALA A 6 8.02 0.02 1.45
C ALA A 6 6.61 -0.06 2.07
N LEU A 7 6.32 0.86 3.00
CA LEU A 7 4.97 1.14 3.47
C LEU A 7 4.52 2.47 2.84
N VAL A 8 3.37 2.46 2.17
CA VAL A 8 2.77 3.67 1.59
C VAL A 8 1.41 3.94 2.24
N VAL A 9 1.32 5.04 2.97
CA VAL A 9 0.06 5.48 3.60
C VAL A 9 -0.71 6.38 2.63
N GLY A 10 -2.03 6.19 2.54
CA GLY A 10 -2.89 6.98 1.65
C GLY A 10 -2.75 6.59 0.17
N ALA A 11 -2.64 5.29 -0.11
CA ALA A 11 -2.35 4.77 -1.45
C ALA A 11 -3.55 4.69 -2.40
N SER A 12 -4.72 5.20 -2.00
CA SER A 12 -5.96 5.01 -2.76
C SER A 12 -6.00 5.72 -4.10
N ARG A 13 -5.28 6.85 -4.24
CA ARG A 13 -5.22 7.68 -5.45
C ARG A 13 -4.01 8.62 -5.43
N GLY A 14 -3.82 9.37 -6.51
CA GLY A 14 -2.83 10.46 -6.57
C GLY A 14 -1.40 9.97 -6.34
N LEU A 15 -0.63 10.71 -5.54
CA LEU A 15 0.78 10.43 -5.31
C LEU A 15 1.02 9.08 -4.62
N GLY A 16 0.21 8.70 -3.63
CA GLY A 16 0.35 7.42 -2.93
C GLY A 16 0.22 6.24 -3.90
N LEU A 17 -0.78 6.28 -4.78
CA LEU A 17 -0.96 5.27 -5.82
C LEU A 17 0.23 5.24 -6.80
N GLY A 18 0.71 6.40 -7.23
CA GLY A 18 1.88 6.51 -8.11
C GLY A 18 3.16 5.96 -7.46
N LEU A 19 3.35 6.19 -6.17
CA LEU A 19 4.49 5.64 -5.41
C LEU A 19 4.43 4.11 -5.35
N VAL A 20 3.26 3.53 -5.07
CA VAL A 20 3.07 2.07 -5.08
C VAL A 20 3.48 1.50 -6.43
N ALA A 21 2.96 2.03 -7.54
CA ALA A 21 3.31 1.57 -8.88
C ALA A 21 4.84 1.64 -9.12
N ARG A 22 5.47 2.76 -8.76
CA ARG A 22 6.92 2.94 -8.95
C ARG A 22 7.78 2.02 -8.08
N PHE A 23 7.34 1.66 -6.89
CA PHE A 23 8.07 0.71 -6.04
C PHE A 23 7.91 -0.72 -6.55
N LEU A 24 6.71 -1.10 -7.01
CA LEU A 24 6.46 -2.39 -7.65
C LEU A 24 7.30 -2.56 -8.93
N ASP A 25 7.38 -1.53 -9.79
CA ASP A 25 8.23 -1.51 -10.99
C ASP A 25 9.71 -1.76 -10.66
N ARG A 26 10.16 -1.29 -9.48
CA ARG A 26 11.54 -1.49 -8.99
C ARG A 26 11.75 -2.85 -8.32
N GLY A 27 10.70 -3.68 -8.26
CA GLY A 27 10.68 -5.00 -7.66
C GLY A 27 10.68 -5.02 -6.13
N TRP A 28 10.09 -4.01 -5.50
CA TRP A 28 9.95 -3.94 -4.04
C TRP A 28 8.69 -4.67 -3.57
N ASP A 29 8.71 -5.17 -2.34
CA ASP A 29 7.48 -5.57 -1.64
C ASP A 29 6.84 -4.32 -1.04
N VAL A 30 5.57 -4.09 -1.32
CA VAL A 30 4.86 -2.88 -0.93
C VAL A 30 3.66 -3.25 -0.06
N THR A 31 3.60 -2.69 1.14
CA THR A 31 2.37 -2.60 1.93
C THR A 31 1.75 -1.23 1.69
N ALA A 32 0.50 -1.18 1.28
CA ALA A 32 -0.21 0.04 0.93
C ALA A 32 -1.46 0.17 1.79
N THR A 33 -1.65 1.32 2.46
CA THR A 33 -2.82 1.54 3.32
C THR A 33 -3.85 2.43 2.65
N VAL A 34 -5.13 2.12 2.89
CA VAL A 34 -6.27 2.90 2.39
C VAL A 34 -7.39 2.95 3.44
N ARG A 35 -8.05 4.11 3.60
CA ARG A 35 -9.27 4.19 4.42
C ARG A 35 -10.45 3.43 3.85
N ARG A 36 -10.57 3.42 2.52
CA ARG A 36 -11.64 2.74 1.77
C ARG A 36 -11.03 1.96 0.60
N PRO A 37 -11.65 0.86 0.16
CA PRO A 37 -11.19 0.10 -1.00
C PRO A 37 -10.97 1.00 -2.22
N SER A 38 -9.89 0.75 -2.97
CA SER A 38 -9.57 1.46 -4.21
C SER A 38 -9.33 0.46 -5.33
N ALA A 39 -10.21 0.47 -6.33
CA ALA A 39 -10.06 -0.36 -7.52
C ALA A 39 -8.75 -0.06 -8.27
N ALA A 40 -8.31 1.21 -8.26
CA ALA A 40 -7.07 1.61 -8.90
C ALA A 40 -5.85 0.98 -8.20
N LEU A 41 -5.86 0.89 -6.87
CA LEU A 41 -4.79 0.22 -6.11
C LEU A 41 -4.85 -1.29 -6.29
N SER A 42 -6.05 -1.89 -6.24
CA SER A 42 -6.23 -3.33 -6.48
C SER A 42 -5.77 -3.75 -7.88
N GLY A 43 -5.90 -2.87 -8.89
CA GLY A 43 -5.40 -3.11 -10.24
C GLY A 43 -3.89 -3.21 -10.36
N LEU A 44 -3.11 -2.77 -9.36
CA LEU A 44 -1.65 -2.89 -9.33
C LEU A 44 -1.16 -4.21 -8.72
N ALA A 45 -2.05 -5.04 -8.17
CA ALA A 45 -1.70 -6.28 -7.48
C ALA A 45 -1.47 -7.45 -8.48
N THR A 46 -0.48 -7.33 -9.37
CA THR A 46 -0.23 -8.34 -10.42
C THR A 46 0.69 -9.47 -9.97
N ASP A 47 1.67 -9.19 -9.12
CA ASP A 47 2.80 -10.11 -8.89
C ASP A 47 2.93 -10.55 -7.42
N GLY A 48 1.87 -10.44 -6.63
CA GLY A 48 1.86 -10.85 -5.21
C GLY A 48 2.74 -10.00 -4.26
N ARG A 49 3.45 -9.00 -4.79
CA ARG A 49 4.32 -8.07 -4.05
C ARG A 49 3.59 -6.88 -3.45
N LEU A 50 2.28 -6.76 -3.68
CA LEU A 50 1.44 -5.71 -3.11
C LEU A 50 0.50 -6.30 -2.06
N ARG A 51 0.64 -5.83 -0.81
CA ARG A 51 -0.32 -6.04 0.27
C ARG A 51 -1.13 -4.77 0.49
N ILE A 52 -2.45 -4.90 0.57
CA ILE A 52 -3.35 -3.76 0.79
C ILE A 52 -3.98 -3.89 2.18
N GLU A 53 -3.75 -2.90 3.03
CA GLU A 53 -4.34 -2.75 4.36
C GLU A 53 -5.49 -1.75 4.28
N ALA A 54 -6.72 -2.24 4.33
CA ALA A 54 -7.92 -1.42 4.21
C ALA A 54 -8.49 -1.03 5.59
N GLY A 55 -9.18 0.11 5.66
CA GLY A 55 -9.76 0.62 6.90
C GLY A 55 -8.76 1.30 7.82
N VAL A 56 -7.54 1.57 7.34
CA VAL A 56 -6.52 2.27 8.12
C VAL A 56 -6.74 3.77 7.98
N ASP A 57 -7.19 4.39 9.06
CA ASP A 57 -7.15 5.83 9.24
C ASP A 57 -5.94 6.20 10.11
N ILE A 58 -5.22 7.26 9.73
CA ILE A 58 -4.02 7.68 10.47
C ILE A 58 -4.39 8.44 11.75
N ASP A 59 -5.60 8.99 11.80
CA ASP A 59 -6.15 9.69 12.97
C ASP A 59 -6.78 8.70 13.99
N ASP A 60 -6.73 7.40 13.73
CA ASP A 60 -7.19 6.33 14.64
C ASP A 60 -6.00 5.48 15.13
N ASP A 61 -5.57 5.73 16.36
CA ASP A 61 -4.44 5.04 17.00
C ASP A 61 -4.62 3.51 17.04
N ALA A 62 -5.85 3.02 17.20
CA ALA A 62 -6.12 1.59 17.26
C ALA A 62 -5.95 0.95 15.87
N ALA A 63 -6.44 1.63 14.82
CA ALA A 63 -6.25 1.19 13.45
C ALA A 63 -4.77 1.17 13.03
N VAL A 64 -4.00 2.19 13.43
CA VAL A 64 -2.55 2.25 13.17
C VAL A 64 -1.81 1.16 13.92
N THR A 65 -2.13 0.94 15.20
CA THR A 65 -1.51 -0.10 16.04
C THR A 65 -1.75 -1.51 15.50
N ALA A 66 -2.89 -1.74 14.82
CA ALA A 66 -3.23 -3.03 14.25
C ALA A 66 -2.52 -3.37 12.92
N LEU A 67 -1.78 -2.42 12.32
CA LEU A 67 -1.11 -2.59 11.03
C LEU A 67 -0.03 -3.68 11.08
N ARG A 68 0.03 -4.54 10.05
CA ARG A 68 0.95 -5.69 9.95
C ARG A 68 1.49 -5.90 8.55
#